data_AF-A0A442X1G1-F1
#
_entry.id   AF-A0A442X1G1-F1
#
_cell.length_a   1.000
_cell.length_b   1.000
_cell.length_c   1.000
_cell.angle_alpha   90.00
_cell.angle_beta   90.00
_cell.angle_gamma   90.00
#
_symmetry.space_group_name_H-M   'P 1'
#
loop_
_entity.id
_entity.type
_entity.pdbx_description
1 polymer ?
#
loop_
_entity_poly.entity_id
_entity_poly.type
_entity_poly.pdbx_seq_one_letter_code
_entity_poly.pdbx_strand_id
1 'polypeptide(L)'
;MSITVFERVRIIDPSRGIDEVGAVVVDGRKIVAAGKAALNQGAPEGATVVDCAGKAIIPGLIDGRVFIGEPGGEHRETIASASVAAAAGGVTSIVMMPDTDPVIDNVALVEFVLRTAKDTAIVNVFPAAAITKGLDGREMTEFGLLREAGAVAFTDGRHTISSALVMRRALTYARDFGATIVHETQDADLGSSGVMNEGLYASWLGLSGIPREAESIPLERDLALARLTRGSYHAAKISTAMAANAITRAKADGATVTSGVAIHNLSLNENDVGEYRTFFRLTPPLRAEEDRLAMIEAVRDGTIDIIVSSHDPQDVDTKRLPFADAAAGAIGLETLLGAALRLYHNGDVPLLRLIETLSTAPAKLFGLPGGTLKPGAVADLALVDLDEPWIVSESGIRSRSKNTCFEGARLQGKVLQTLVAGRTVFSA
;
A
#
# COMPACT_ATOMS: atom_id res chain seq x y z
N MET A 1 -0.48 -25.01 -22.35
CA MET A 1 0.04 -24.22 -21.21
C MET A 1 1.43 -23.78 -21.61
N SER A 2 1.73 -22.49 -21.54
CA SER A 2 3.06 -21.97 -21.90
C SER A 2 3.97 -22.04 -20.68
N ILE A 3 5.14 -22.64 -20.85
CA ILE A 3 6.23 -22.61 -19.87
C ILE A 3 7.10 -21.39 -20.22
N THR A 4 7.43 -20.57 -19.24
CA THR A 4 8.35 -19.44 -19.39
C THR A 4 9.52 -19.59 -18.42
N VAL A 5 10.74 -19.46 -18.92
CA VAL A 5 11.98 -19.52 -18.14
C VAL A 5 12.64 -18.15 -18.18
N PHE A 6 12.77 -17.50 -17.04
CA PHE A 6 13.56 -16.29 -16.87
C PHE A 6 14.95 -16.69 -16.39
N GLU A 7 15.98 -16.56 -17.23
CA GLU A 7 17.35 -17.00 -16.91
C GLU A 7 18.29 -15.83 -16.59
N ARG A 8 19.36 -16.13 -15.83
CA ARG A 8 20.41 -15.17 -15.44
C ARG A 8 19.87 -13.92 -14.73
N VAL A 9 18.77 -14.09 -14.00
CA VAL A 9 18.06 -13.02 -13.31
C VAL A 9 18.46 -12.96 -11.84
N ARG A 10 18.53 -11.76 -11.26
CA ARG A 10 18.69 -11.57 -9.81
C ARG A 10 17.33 -11.81 -9.14
N ILE A 11 17.25 -12.77 -8.23
CA ILE A 11 16.01 -13.18 -7.57
C ILE A 11 16.05 -12.63 -6.16
N ILE A 12 15.10 -11.78 -5.82
CA ILE A 12 14.99 -11.17 -4.49
C ILE A 12 13.68 -11.68 -3.88
N ASP A 13 13.77 -12.55 -2.87
CA ASP A 13 12.60 -13.14 -2.22
C ASP A 13 12.74 -13.11 -0.69
N PRO A 14 12.14 -12.09 -0.02
CA PRO A 14 12.19 -11.95 1.43
C PRO A 14 11.60 -13.14 2.18
N SER A 15 10.60 -13.81 1.62
CA SER A 15 9.96 -14.99 2.24
C SER A 15 10.88 -16.21 2.39
N ARG A 16 12.02 -16.19 1.67
CA ARG A 16 13.10 -17.18 1.72
C ARG A 16 14.42 -16.60 2.21
N GLY A 17 14.51 -15.27 2.41
CA GLY A 17 15.74 -14.59 2.76
C GLY A 17 16.81 -14.65 1.66
N ILE A 18 16.41 -14.73 0.39
CA ILE A 18 17.36 -14.87 -0.72
C ILE A 18 17.46 -13.60 -1.58
N ASP A 19 18.69 -13.31 -1.99
CA ASP A 19 19.07 -12.34 -3.00
C ASP A 19 20.24 -12.94 -3.78
N GLU A 20 19.94 -13.59 -4.90
CA GLU A 20 20.92 -14.37 -5.66
C GLU A 20 20.62 -14.40 -7.16
N VAL A 21 21.64 -14.63 -7.99
CA VAL A 21 21.44 -14.84 -9.43
C VAL A 21 21.06 -16.29 -9.71
N GLY A 22 20.00 -16.49 -10.49
CA GLY A 22 19.50 -17.81 -10.83
C GLY A 22 18.52 -17.79 -12.00
N ALA A 23 17.54 -18.70 -11.96
CA ALA A 23 16.44 -18.75 -12.91
C ALA A 23 15.10 -18.84 -12.17
N VAL A 24 14.03 -18.35 -12.82
CA VAL A 24 12.64 -18.53 -12.40
C VAL A 24 11.88 -19.22 -13.52
N VAL A 25 11.26 -20.35 -13.21
CA VAL A 25 10.47 -21.14 -14.15
C VAL A 25 9.01 -21.02 -13.77
N VAL A 26 8.20 -20.54 -14.71
CA VAL A 26 6.75 -20.41 -14.60
C VAL A 26 6.11 -21.44 -15.53
N ASP A 27 5.22 -22.27 -14.98
CA ASP A 27 4.39 -23.19 -15.76
C ASP A 27 2.91 -22.89 -15.48
N GLY A 28 2.22 -22.40 -16.52
CA GLY A 28 0.84 -21.97 -16.42
C GLY A 28 0.67 -20.88 -15.36
N ARG A 29 0.08 -21.23 -14.21
CA ARG A 29 -0.24 -20.30 -13.12
C ARG A 29 0.74 -20.31 -11.96
N LYS A 30 1.75 -21.17 -11.99
CA LYS A 30 2.61 -21.46 -10.82
C LYS A 30 4.07 -21.26 -11.13
N ILE A 31 4.81 -20.89 -10.08
CA ILE A 31 6.28 -20.96 -10.06
C ILE A 31 6.65 -22.42 -9.79
N VAL A 32 7.37 -23.07 -10.69
CA VAL A 32 7.80 -24.48 -10.51
C VAL A 32 9.23 -24.59 -10.02
N ALA A 33 10.07 -23.58 -10.29
CA ALA A 33 11.42 -23.47 -9.77
C ALA A 33 11.83 -22.00 -9.67
N ALA A 34 12.59 -21.63 -8.64
CA ALA A 34 13.15 -20.29 -8.50
C ALA A 34 14.41 -20.34 -7.62
N GLY A 35 15.52 -19.79 -8.12
CA GLY A 35 16.78 -19.67 -7.38
C GLY A 35 17.98 -20.13 -8.20
N LYS A 36 19.16 -20.12 -7.57
CA LYS A 36 20.42 -20.58 -8.16
C LYS A 36 20.38 -22.05 -8.57
N ALA A 37 19.65 -22.88 -7.81
CA ALA A 37 19.49 -24.29 -8.13
C ALA A 37 18.72 -24.53 -9.44
N ALA A 38 17.86 -23.59 -9.86
CA ALA A 38 17.12 -23.66 -11.12
C ALA A 38 17.98 -23.23 -12.33
N LEU A 39 19.15 -22.63 -12.09
CA LEU A 39 20.04 -22.20 -13.15
C LEU A 39 20.66 -23.41 -13.87
N ASN A 40 20.80 -23.32 -15.20
CA ASN A 40 21.41 -24.35 -16.06
C ASN A 40 20.73 -25.72 -16.04
N GLN A 41 19.47 -25.82 -15.58
CA GLN A 41 18.68 -27.07 -15.70
C GLN A 41 18.19 -27.34 -17.12
N GLY A 42 18.44 -26.43 -18.07
CA GLY A 42 17.87 -26.44 -19.40
C GLY A 42 16.42 -25.95 -19.39
N ALA A 43 15.91 -25.62 -20.58
CA ALA A 43 14.52 -25.24 -20.76
C ALA A 43 13.69 -26.47 -21.19
N PRO A 44 12.51 -26.70 -20.59
CA PRO A 44 11.59 -27.72 -21.10
C PRO A 44 11.28 -27.50 -22.58
N GLU A 45 11.01 -28.57 -23.32
CA GLU A 45 10.69 -28.47 -24.75
C GLU A 45 9.46 -27.56 -24.97
N GLY A 46 9.59 -26.57 -25.85
CA GLY A 46 8.54 -25.58 -26.12
C GLY A 46 8.45 -24.43 -25.09
N ALA A 47 9.37 -24.35 -24.12
CA ALA A 47 9.41 -23.23 -23.19
C ALA A 47 9.90 -21.93 -23.88
N THR A 48 9.30 -20.81 -23.50
CA THR A 48 9.79 -19.47 -23.85
C THR A 48 10.91 -19.09 -22.89
N VAL A 49 12.12 -18.92 -23.42
CA VAL A 49 13.28 -18.51 -22.62
C VAL A 49 13.48 -17.00 -22.76
N VAL A 50 13.54 -16.32 -21.63
CA VAL A 50 13.78 -14.87 -21.53
C VAL A 50 15.10 -14.66 -20.81
N ASP A 51 16.05 -14.02 -21.50
CA ASP A 51 17.30 -13.60 -20.88
C ASP A 51 17.07 -12.33 -20.05
N CYS A 52 17.37 -12.41 -18.76
CA CYS A 52 17.16 -11.34 -17.79
C CYS A 52 18.46 -10.91 -17.11
N ALA A 53 19.61 -11.11 -17.79
CA ALA A 53 20.90 -10.63 -17.31
C ALA A 53 20.85 -9.14 -16.93
N GLY A 54 21.31 -8.83 -15.70
CA GLY A 54 21.30 -7.47 -15.17
C GLY A 54 19.92 -6.97 -14.69
N LYS A 55 18.87 -7.79 -14.81
CA LYS A 55 17.52 -7.50 -14.30
C LYS A 55 17.25 -8.29 -13.02
N ALA A 56 16.21 -7.89 -12.30
CA ALA A 56 15.76 -8.57 -11.10
C ALA A 56 14.31 -9.05 -11.21
N ILE A 57 13.98 -10.15 -10.55
CA ILE A 57 12.62 -10.59 -10.29
C ILE A 57 12.36 -10.51 -8.79
N ILE A 58 11.25 -9.85 -8.46
CA ILE A 58 10.69 -9.74 -7.12
C ILE A 58 9.31 -10.42 -7.08
N PRO A 59 8.82 -10.87 -5.91
CA PRO A 59 7.41 -11.16 -5.75
C PRO A 59 6.57 -9.97 -6.21
N GLY A 60 5.41 -10.25 -6.80
CA GLY A 60 4.48 -9.21 -7.19
C GLY A 60 4.15 -8.34 -5.98
N LEU A 61 4.20 -7.02 -6.16
CA LEU A 61 3.96 -6.10 -5.06
C LEU A 61 2.48 -6.18 -4.64
N ILE A 62 2.23 -5.97 -3.35
CA ILE A 62 0.90 -5.99 -2.78
C ILE A 62 0.67 -4.66 -2.07
N ASP A 63 -0.27 -3.87 -2.59
CA ASP A 63 -0.63 -2.60 -1.98
C ASP A 63 -1.82 -2.77 -1.03
N GLY A 64 -1.59 -2.52 0.26
CA GLY A 64 -2.58 -2.67 1.32
C GLY A 64 -3.60 -1.53 1.43
N ARG A 65 -3.47 -0.44 0.65
CA ARG A 65 -4.36 0.73 0.77
C ARG A 65 -4.54 1.46 -0.55
N VAL A 66 -5.61 1.12 -1.27
CA VAL A 66 -5.95 1.72 -2.57
C VAL A 66 -7.40 2.22 -2.56
N PHE A 67 -7.60 3.51 -2.79
CA PHE A 67 -8.91 4.09 -3.03
C PHE A 67 -9.19 4.11 -4.53
N ILE A 68 -10.32 3.53 -4.94
CA ILE A 68 -10.68 3.38 -6.35
C ILE A 68 -11.90 4.25 -6.69
N GLY A 69 -12.75 4.58 -5.72
CA GLY A 69 -13.93 5.40 -5.95
C GLY A 69 -15.10 4.66 -6.60
N GLU A 70 -14.89 3.65 -7.45
CA GLU A 70 -15.97 2.78 -7.95
C GLU A 70 -16.47 1.82 -6.86
N PRO A 71 -17.78 1.73 -6.54
CA PRO A 71 -18.89 2.46 -7.17
C PRO A 71 -19.04 3.91 -6.66
N GLY A 72 -19.57 4.78 -7.54
CA GLY A 72 -20.00 6.16 -7.24
C GLY A 72 -18.99 7.26 -7.61
N GLY A 73 -17.70 6.95 -7.54
CA GLY A 73 -16.56 7.83 -7.84
C GLY A 73 -15.85 7.50 -9.15
N GLU A 74 -16.51 6.85 -10.12
CA GLU A 74 -15.89 6.28 -11.32
C GLU A 74 -15.14 7.31 -12.18
N HIS A 75 -15.51 8.59 -12.08
CA HIS A 75 -14.82 9.68 -12.77
C HIS A 75 -13.37 9.83 -12.30
N ARG A 76 -13.08 9.55 -11.01
CA ARG A 76 -11.74 9.64 -10.41
C ARG A 76 -10.90 8.42 -10.76
N GLU A 77 -11.46 7.22 -10.59
CA GLU A 77 -10.81 5.95 -10.91
C GLU A 77 -11.87 4.82 -11.00
N THR A 78 -11.55 3.72 -11.68
CA THR A 78 -12.36 2.49 -11.73
C THR A 78 -11.51 1.29 -11.36
N ILE A 79 -12.13 0.16 -11.00
CA ILE A 79 -11.43 -1.09 -10.70
C ILE A 79 -10.55 -1.50 -11.89
N ALA A 80 -11.05 -1.32 -13.11
CA ALA A 80 -10.31 -1.55 -14.34
C ALA A 80 -9.07 -0.64 -14.45
N SER A 81 -9.21 0.68 -14.34
CA SER A 81 -8.09 1.61 -14.51
C SER A 81 -7.08 1.54 -13.37
N ALA A 82 -7.53 1.36 -12.12
CA ALA A 82 -6.68 1.10 -10.97
C ALA A 82 -5.85 -0.17 -11.17
N SER A 83 -6.44 -1.24 -11.74
CA SER A 83 -5.71 -2.47 -12.03
C SER A 83 -4.61 -2.29 -13.09
N VAL A 84 -4.86 -1.44 -14.09
CA VAL A 84 -3.87 -1.10 -15.12
C VAL A 84 -2.73 -0.26 -14.54
N ALA A 85 -3.05 0.71 -13.68
CA ALA A 85 -2.05 1.50 -12.94
C ALA A 85 -1.22 0.63 -11.99
N ALA A 86 -1.85 -0.28 -11.26
CA ALA A 86 -1.19 -1.25 -10.39
C ALA A 86 -0.20 -2.13 -11.17
N ALA A 87 -0.64 -2.71 -12.29
CA ALA A 87 0.22 -3.55 -13.13
C ALA A 87 1.45 -2.80 -13.64
N ALA A 88 1.31 -1.54 -14.06
CA ALA A 88 2.45 -0.73 -14.50
C ALA A 88 3.43 -0.39 -13.36
N GLY A 89 2.95 -0.34 -12.11
CA GLY A 89 3.76 -0.17 -10.91
C GLY A 89 4.39 -1.45 -10.37
N GLY A 90 4.19 -2.62 -11.00
CA GLY A 90 4.67 -3.91 -10.49
C GLY A 90 3.79 -4.52 -9.41
N VAL A 91 2.62 -3.93 -9.16
CA VAL A 91 1.64 -4.38 -8.16
C VAL A 91 0.73 -5.43 -8.79
N THR A 92 0.71 -6.62 -8.20
CA THR A 92 -0.10 -7.75 -8.64
C THR A 92 -1.37 -7.94 -7.83
N SER A 93 -1.42 -7.34 -6.63
CA SER A 93 -2.57 -7.42 -5.72
C SER A 93 -2.80 -6.08 -5.03
N ILE A 94 -4.06 -5.67 -4.93
CA ILE A 94 -4.45 -4.45 -4.21
C ILE A 94 -5.55 -4.76 -3.20
N VAL A 95 -5.50 -4.10 -2.04
CA VAL A 95 -6.59 -4.04 -1.07
C VAL A 95 -7.37 -2.75 -1.30
N MET A 96 -8.60 -2.89 -1.78
CA MET A 96 -9.50 -1.79 -2.10
C MET A 96 -10.19 -1.29 -0.84
N MET A 97 -10.12 0.02 -0.60
CA MET A 97 -10.74 0.67 0.57
C MET A 97 -12.27 0.80 0.41
N PRO A 98 -13.04 0.77 1.52
CA PRO A 98 -14.50 0.74 1.50
C PRO A 98 -15.17 2.11 1.28
N ASP A 99 -14.39 3.19 1.18
CA ASP A 99 -14.81 4.58 0.96
C ASP A 99 -15.34 4.81 -0.46
N THR A 100 -16.41 4.10 -0.79
CA THR A 100 -17.17 4.19 -2.04
C THR A 100 -18.58 4.71 -1.77
N ASP A 101 -19.35 4.97 -2.82
CA ASP A 101 -20.76 5.35 -2.70
C ASP A 101 -21.63 4.40 -3.55
N PRO A 102 -22.32 3.43 -2.92
CA PRO A 102 -22.44 3.19 -1.47
C PRO A 102 -21.16 2.60 -0.83
N VAL A 103 -21.02 2.79 0.48
CA VAL A 103 -19.91 2.25 1.31
C VAL A 103 -19.94 0.73 1.33
N ILE A 104 -18.78 0.07 1.21
CA ILE A 104 -18.67 -1.40 1.29
C ILE A 104 -18.85 -1.87 2.75
N ASP A 105 -20.10 -1.94 3.22
CA ASP A 105 -20.45 -2.29 4.60
C ASP A 105 -21.41 -3.49 4.73
N ASN A 106 -21.76 -4.12 3.59
CA ASN A 106 -22.63 -5.28 3.52
C ASN A 106 -22.16 -6.30 2.45
N VAL A 107 -22.69 -7.52 2.55
CA VAL A 107 -22.27 -8.66 1.71
C VAL A 107 -22.42 -8.38 0.21
N ALA A 108 -23.53 -7.76 -0.20
CA ALA A 108 -23.80 -7.50 -1.62
C ALA A 108 -22.74 -6.60 -2.26
N LEU A 109 -22.19 -5.64 -1.50
CA LEU A 109 -21.13 -4.75 -1.99
C LEU A 109 -19.76 -5.41 -2.03
N VAL A 110 -19.45 -6.29 -1.07
CA VAL A 110 -18.24 -7.12 -1.13
C VAL A 110 -18.27 -8.02 -2.38
N GLU A 111 -19.39 -8.69 -2.62
CA GLU A 111 -19.59 -9.55 -3.79
C GLU A 111 -19.56 -8.75 -5.10
N PHE A 112 -20.11 -7.53 -5.12
CA PHE A 112 -20.02 -6.62 -6.25
C PHE A 112 -18.56 -6.35 -6.62
N VAL A 113 -17.72 -5.95 -5.66
CA VAL A 113 -16.30 -5.68 -5.93
C VAL A 113 -15.59 -6.91 -6.48
N LEU A 114 -15.79 -8.08 -5.84
CA LEU A 114 -15.15 -9.32 -6.29
C LEU A 114 -15.58 -9.71 -7.71
N ARG A 115 -16.86 -9.54 -8.04
CA ARG A 115 -17.39 -9.83 -9.37
C ARG A 115 -16.86 -8.84 -10.41
N THR A 116 -16.93 -7.55 -10.13
CA THR A 116 -16.44 -6.51 -11.05
C THR A 116 -14.93 -6.64 -11.27
N ALA A 117 -14.16 -6.95 -10.23
CA ALA A 117 -12.73 -7.22 -10.34
C ALA A 117 -12.46 -8.44 -11.23
N LYS A 118 -13.20 -9.53 -11.07
CA LYS A 118 -13.07 -10.72 -11.92
C LYS A 118 -13.34 -10.40 -13.40
N ASP A 119 -14.30 -9.52 -13.67
CA ASP A 119 -14.73 -9.20 -15.03
C ASP A 119 -13.83 -8.14 -15.69
N THR A 120 -13.22 -7.23 -14.93
CA THR A 120 -12.58 -6.02 -15.47
C THR A 120 -11.13 -5.78 -15.03
N ALA A 121 -10.69 -6.34 -13.91
CA ALA A 121 -9.35 -6.10 -13.39
C ALA A 121 -8.32 -7.02 -14.06
N ILE A 122 -7.12 -6.50 -14.27
CA ILE A 122 -5.98 -7.30 -14.73
C ILE A 122 -5.06 -7.76 -13.59
N VAL A 123 -5.22 -7.20 -12.39
CA VAL A 123 -4.52 -7.59 -11.16
C VAL A 123 -5.53 -8.16 -10.15
N ASN A 124 -5.04 -8.78 -9.07
CA ASN A 124 -5.92 -9.26 -8.01
C ASN A 124 -6.46 -8.08 -7.19
N VAL A 125 -7.77 -8.02 -6.97
CA VAL A 125 -8.41 -6.98 -6.15
C VAL A 125 -9.12 -7.64 -4.99
N PHE A 126 -8.77 -7.25 -3.78
CA PHE A 126 -9.34 -7.76 -2.53
C PHE A 126 -10.08 -6.63 -1.81
N PRO A 127 -11.38 -6.76 -1.51
CA PRO A 127 -12.11 -5.72 -0.80
C PRO A 127 -11.72 -5.70 0.68
N ALA A 128 -11.46 -4.51 1.22
CA ALA A 128 -11.72 -4.25 2.63
C ALA A 128 -13.20 -3.90 2.82
N ALA A 129 -13.71 -4.10 4.03
CA ALA A 129 -15.07 -3.70 4.39
C ALA A 129 -15.05 -2.69 5.54
N ALA A 130 -16.11 -1.89 5.64
CA ALA A 130 -16.26 -0.90 6.70
C ALA A 130 -16.32 -1.56 8.08
N ILE A 131 -15.70 -0.92 9.09
CA ILE A 131 -15.87 -1.30 10.50
C ILE A 131 -17.27 -0.88 10.95
N THR A 132 -17.71 0.31 10.55
CA THR A 132 -19.01 0.86 10.89
C THR A 132 -19.88 1.12 9.67
N LYS A 133 -21.20 0.98 9.84
CA LYS A 133 -22.17 1.25 8.78
C LYS A 133 -22.01 2.68 8.28
N GLY A 134 -21.91 2.84 6.96
CA GLY A 134 -21.69 4.14 6.33
C GLY A 134 -20.41 4.89 6.73
N LEU A 135 -19.45 4.25 7.42
CA LEU A 135 -18.26 4.89 8.00
C LEU A 135 -18.57 5.92 9.12
N ASP A 136 -19.74 5.83 9.75
CA ASP A 136 -20.23 6.81 10.73
C ASP A 136 -19.55 6.75 12.11
N GLY A 137 -18.73 5.73 12.38
CA GLY A 137 -18.05 5.53 13.66
C GLY A 137 -18.98 5.15 14.83
N ARG A 138 -20.21 4.71 14.54
CA ARG A 138 -21.28 4.47 15.55
C ARG A 138 -21.68 3.01 15.68
N GLU A 139 -22.20 2.42 14.60
CA GLU A 139 -22.76 1.06 14.59
C GLU A 139 -21.84 0.14 13.78
N MET A 140 -21.40 -0.97 14.38
CA MET A 140 -20.52 -1.93 13.69
C MET A 140 -21.24 -2.70 12.59
N THR A 141 -20.49 -3.13 11.59
CA THR A 141 -20.94 -4.05 10.55
C THR A 141 -20.81 -5.52 10.99
N GLU A 142 -21.37 -6.44 10.19
CA GLU A 142 -21.34 -7.88 10.45
C GLU A 142 -20.04 -8.52 9.93
N PHE A 143 -18.94 -8.41 10.68
CA PHE A 143 -17.61 -8.87 10.25
C PHE A 143 -17.56 -10.33 9.81
N GLY A 144 -18.27 -11.22 10.50
CA GLY A 144 -18.33 -12.64 10.14
C GLY A 144 -18.86 -12.85 8.72
N LEU A 145 -20.01 -12.24 8.40
CA LEU A 145 -20.63 -12.32 7.08
C LEU A 145 -19.79 -11.65 5.99
N LEU A 146 -19.22 -10.49 6.29
CA LEU A 146 -18.37 -9.75 5.35
C LEU A 146 -17.08 -10.51 5.02
N ARG A 147 -16.47 -11.14 6.01
CA ARG A 147 -15.28 -11.98 5.81
C ARG A 147 -15.60 -13.23 5.01
N GLU A 148 -16.73 -13.89 5.30
CA GLU A 148 -17.20 -15.04 4.52
C GLU A 148 -17.46 -14.67 3.06
N ALA A 149 -17.98 -13.46 2.81
CA ALA A 149 -18.17 -12.91 1.46
C ALA A 149 -16.84 -12.58 0.74
N GLY A 150 -15.73 -12.47 1.47
CA GLY A 150 -14.38 -12.28 0.91
C GLY A 150 -13.67 -10.99 1.30
N ALA A 151 -14.17 -10.24 2.29
CA ALA A 151 -13.44 -9.10 2.85
C ALA A 151 -12.16 -9.55 3.57
N VAL A 152 -11.02 -8.92 3.23
CA VAL A 152 -9.69 -9.30 3.76
C VAL A 152 -9.23 -8.44 4.94
N ALA A 153 -9.87 -7.29 5.15
CA ALA A 153 -9.59 -6.36 6.23
C ALA A 153 -10.84 -5.54 6.58
N PHE A 154 -10.86 -4.98 7.79
CA PHE A 154 -11.92 -4.08 8.24
C PHE A 154 -11.34 -2.70 8.56
N THR A 155 -11.84 -1.66 7.89
CA THR A 155 -11.35 -0.28 8.05
C THR A 155 -12.48 0.72 7.81
N ASP A 156 -12.51 1.82 8.54
CA ASP A 156 -13.37 2.97 8.17
C ASP A 156 -12.65 3.92 7.20
N GLY A 157 -11.73 3.38 6.40
CA GLY A 157 -11.10 4.17 5.36
C GLY A 157 -10.27 5.34 5.86
N ARG A 158 -10.65 6.55 5.41
CA ARG A 158 -10.10 7.84 5.86
C ARG A 158 -10.70 8.33 7.19
N HIS A 159 -11.75 7.68 7.68
CA HIS A 159 -12.50 8.12 8.84
C HIS A 159 -11.94 7.51 10.12
N THR A 160 -11.60 8.38 11.06
CA THR A 160 -11.16 7.96 12.39
C THR A 160 -12.37 7.68 13.29
N ILE A 161 -12.44 6.48 13.83
CA ILE A 161 -13.40 6.09 14.87
C ILE A 161 -13.01 6.80 16.17
N SER A 162 -13.80 7.77 16.63
CA SER A 162 -13.53 8.52 17.87
C SER A 162 -13.96 7.75 19.14
N SER A 163 -14.96 6.87 19.02
CA SER A 163 -15.50 6.13 20.16
C SER A 163 -14.59 4.96 20.57
N ALA A 164 -13.96 5.10 21.75
CA ALA A 164 -13.19 4.01 22.37
C ALA A 164 -14.03 2.74 22.58
N LEU A 165 -15.34 2.89 22.83
CA LEU A 165 -16.25 1.75 23.00
C LEU A 165 -16.46 0.99 21.68
N VAL A 166 -16.64 1.70 20.57
CA VAL A 166 -16.79 1.08 19.24
C VAL A 166 -15.50 0.37 18.86
N MET A 167 -14.34 1.03 18.99
CA MET A 167 -13.05 0.41 18.70
C MET A 167 -12.80 -0.84 19.56
N ARG A 168 -13.09 -0.79 20.87
CA ARG A 168 -12.95 -1.95 21.76
C ARG A 168 -13.83 -3.12 21.31
N ARG A 169 -15.08 -2.84 20.93
CA ARG A 169 -16.02 -3.86 20.45
C ARG A 169 -15.54 -4.44 19.12
N ALA A 170 -15.09 -3.60 18.19
CA ALA A 170 -14.57 -4.02 16.90
C ALA A 170 -13.37 -4.95 17.07
N LEU A 171 -12.38 -4.57 17.88
CA LEU A 171 -11.21 -5.40 18.16
C LEU A 171 -11.57 -6.74 18.84
N THR A 172 -12.53 -6.72 19.76
CA THR A 172 -13.01 -7.94 20.44
C THR A 172 -13.69 -8.88 19.43
N TYR A 173 -14.59 -8.34 18.60
CA TYR A 173 -15.36 -9.12 17.63
C TYR A 173 -14.48 -9.64 16.50
N ALA A 174 -13.60 -8.80 15.95
CA ALA A 174 -12.65 -9.19 14.90
C ALA A 174 -11.73 -10.33 15.32
N ARG A 175 -11.30 -10.37 16.59
CA ARG A 175 -10.48 -11.45 17.14
C ARG A 175 -11.13 -12.82 17.00
N ASP A 176 -12.43 -12.93 17.27
CA ASP A 176 -13.13 -14.21 17.23
C ASP A 176 -13.24 -14.78 15.80
N PHE A 177 -13.10 -13.92 14.79
CA PHE A 177 -12.96 -14.30 13.39
C PHE A 177 -11.51 -14.29 12.90
N GLY A 178 -10.50 -13.93 13.70
CA GLY A 178 -9.13 -13.77 13.21
C GLY A 178 -9.01 -12.71 12.10
N ALA A 179 -9.80 -11.65 12.19
CA ALA A 179 -9.76 -10.49 11.31
C ALA A 179 -8.85 -9.40 11.88
N THR A 180 -8.25 -8.61 11.00
CA THR A 180 -7.43 -7.44 11.35
C THR A 180 -8.26 -6.17 11.24
N ILE A 181 -8.27 -5.38 12.32
CA ILE A 181 -8.78 -4.01 12.30
C ILE A 181 -7.68 -3.10 11.78
N VAL A 182 -7.95 -2.40 10.69
CA VAL A 182 -7.09 -1.38 10.11
C VAL A 182 -7.69 -0.01 10.41
N HIS A 183 -6.88 0.93 10.90
CA HIS A 183 -7.39 2.23 11.28
C HIS A 183 -6.43 3.37 10.93
N GLU A 184 -6.95 4.39 10.24
CA GLU A 184 -6.26 5.67 10.10
C GLU A 184 -6.64 6.57 11.29
N THR A 185 -5.62 7.05 11.99
CA THR A 185 -5.76 7.76 13.26
C THR A 185 -5.52 9.25 13.05
N GLN A 186 -6.57 10.04 13.21
CA GLN A 186 -6.56 11.49 13.11
C GLN A 186 -7.71 12.05 13.98
N ASP A 187 -7.38 12.64 15.12
CA ASP A 187 -8.34 13.29 15.99
C ASP A 187 -8.95 14.50 15.28
N ALA A 188 -10.28 14.52 15.18
CA ALA A 188 -10.99 15.54 14.40
C ALA A 188 -10.95 16.92 15.07
N ASP A 189 -10.88 16.99 16.40
CA ASP A 189 -10.88 18.26 17.14
C ASP A 189 -9.49 18.88 17.13
N LEU A 190 -8.44 18.07 17.26
CA LEU A 190 -7.04 18.53 17.14
C LEU A 190 -6.65 18.81 15.69
N GLY A 191 -7.12 17.98 14.74
CA GLY A 191 -6.91 18.19 13.32
C GLY A 191 -7.67 19.41 12.79
N SER A 192 -8.91 19.61 13.26
CA SER A 192 -9.79 20.73 12.94
C SER A 192 -9.75 21.13 11.45
N SER A 193 -9.52 22.42 11.15
CA SER A 193 -9.32 22.95 9.80
C SER A 193 -7.87 22.85 9.29
N GLY A 194 -7.03 22.09 9.98
CA GLY A 194 -5.63 21.89 9.64
C GLY A 194 -5.46 21.31 8.23
N VAL A 195 -4.52 21.88 7.49
CA VAL A 195 -4.26 21.50 6.09
C VAL A 195 -2.82 21.06 5.80
N MET A 196 -1.94 21.28 6.75
CA MET A 196 -0.50 21.02 6.65
C MET A 196 0.02 20.51 8.00
N ASN A 197 1.24 20.00 8.07
CA ASN A 197 1.91 19.79 9.34
C ASN A 197 1.92 21.08 10.20
N GLU A 198 1.61 20.95 11.49
CA GLU A 198 1.76 22.08 12.41
C GLU A 198 3.25 22.37 12.66
N GLY A 199 3.63 23.62 12.42
CA GLY A 199 4.99 24.08 12.59
C GLY A 199 5.21 25.51 12.12
N LEU A 200 6.47 25.94 12.15
CA LEU A 200 6.88 27.26 11.68
C LEU A 200 6.54 27.46 10.20
N TYR A 201 6.67 26.42 9.38
CA TYR A 201 6.44 26.52 7.93
C TYR A 201 4.97 26.74 7.59
N ALA A 202 4.03 26.04 8.24
CA ALA A 202 2.60 26.31 8.10
C ALA A 202 2.25 27.75 8.51
N SER A 203 2.84 28.24 9.61
CA SER A 203 2.65 29.64 10.06
C SER A 203 3.15 30.66 9.02
N TRP A 204 4.30 30.39 8.40
CA TRP A 204 4.85 31.23 7.33
C TRP A 204 3.98 31.24 6.07
N LEU A 205 3.42 30.09 5.70
CA LEU A 205 2.52 29.96 4.56
C LEU A 205 1.10 30.46 4.85
N GLY A 206 0.78 30.82 6.09
CA GLY A 206 -0.57 31.22 6.50
C GLY A 206 -1.58 30.06 6.45
N LEU A 207 -1.12 28.83 6.63
CA LEU A 207 -1.95 27.62 6.61
C LEU A 207 -2.19 27.09 8.02
N SER A 208 -3.39 26.57 8.27
CA SER A 208 -3.71 25.88 9.52
C SER A 208 -2.89 24.59 9.63
N GLY A 209 -2.23 24.38 10.77
CA GLY A 209 -1.43 23.20 11.07
C GLY A 209 -2.26 22.04 11.63
N ILE A 210 -1.76 20.83 11.45
CA ILE A 210 -2.23 19.59 12.07
C ILE A 210 -1.13 19.14 13.04
N PRO A 211 -1.37 19.15 14.36
CA PRO A 211 -0.39 18.68 15.34
C PRO A 211 -0.13 17.17 15.24
N ARG A 212 1.01 16.71 15.79
CA ARG A 212 1.37 15.27 15.81
C ARG A 212 0.45 14.46 16.71
N GLU A 213 -0.11 15.12 17.72
CA GLU A 213 -1.04 14.61 18.71
C GLU A 213 -2.37 14.19 18.08
N ALA A 214 -2.77 14.86 16.99
CA ALA A 214 -3.94 14.45 16.22
C ALA A 214 -3.79 13.01 15.72
N GLU A 215 -2.60 12.61 15.30
CA GLU A 215 -2.31 11.22 14.93
C GLU A 215 -2.14 10.32 16.16
N SER A 216 -1.33 10.75 17.12
CA SER A 216 -0.83 9.86 18.17
C SER A 216 -1.82 9.55 19.28
N ILE A 217 -2.73 10.46 19.64
CA ILE A 217 -3.71 10.23 20.72
C ILE A 217 -4.69 9.10 20.38
N PRO A 218 -5.41 9.13 19.24
CA PRO A 218 -6.26 8.01 18.85
C PRO A 218 -5.47 6.72 18.65
N LEU A 219 -4.22 6.80 18.16
CA LEU A 219 -3.35 5.62 18.04
C LEU A 219 -3.04 4.98 19.40
N GLU A 220 -2.60 5.75 20.40
CA GLU A 220 -2.30 5.24 21.75
C GLU A 220 -3.53 4.58 22.40
N ARG A 221 -4.71 5.19 22.22
CA ARG A 221 -5.99 4.59 22.64
C ARG A 221 -6.18 3.23 21.99
N ASP A 222 -5.99 3.14 20.68
CA ASP A 222 -6.21 1.89 19.93
C ASP A 222 -5.22 0.81 20.33
N LEU A 223 -3.93 1.16 20.51
CA LEU A 223 -2.90 0.23 20.95
C LEU A 223 -3.21 -0.32 22.35
N ALA A 224 -3.66 0.54 23.26
CA ALA A 224 -4.12 0.10 24.59
C ALA A 224 -5.32 -0.86 24.51
N LEU A 225 -6.28 -0.59 23.62
CA LEU A 225 -7.45 -1.44 23.40
C LEU A 225 -7.10 -2.76 22.69
N ALA A 226 -6.15 -2.73 21.74
CA ALA A 226 -5.67 -3.92 21.05
C ALA A 226 -4.99 -4.86 22.04
N ARG A 227 -4.15 -4.32 22.96
CA ARG A 227 -3.56 -5.08 24.05
C ARG A 227 -4.61 -5.66 25.01
N LEU A 228 -5.60 -4.85 25.40
CA LEU A 228 -6.68 -5.27 26.30
C LEU A 228 -7.51 -6.43 25.71
N THR A 229 -7.86 -6.32 24.44
CA THR A 229 -8.75 -7.27 23.75
C THR A 229 -7.98 -8.45 23.14
N ARG A 230 -6.66 -8.32 22.96
CA ARG A 230 -5.81 -9.21 22.17
C ARG A 230 -6.27 -9.33 20.71
N GLY A 231 -6.93 -8.29 20.19
CA GLY A 231 -7.31 -8.18 18.80
C GLY A 231 -6.12 -7.83 17.91
N SER A 232 -6.18 -8.23 16.64
CA SER A 232 -5.20 -7.83 15.62
C SER A 232 -5.50 -6.40 15.16
N TYR A 233 -4.53 -5.50 15.34
CA TYR A 233 -4.64 -4.10 14.95
C TYR A 233 -3.53 -3.71 13.98
N HIS A 234 -3.87 -2.92 12.98
CA HIS A 234 -2.96 -2.31 12.03
C HIS A 234 -3.18 -0.81 11.98
N ALA A 235 -2.19 -0.02 12.40
CA ALA A 235 -2.18 1.42 12.15
C ALA A 235 -1.97 1.64 10.64
N ALA A 236 -3.00 2.10 9.93
CA ALA A 236 -3.03 2.09 8.47
C ALA A 236 -1.83 2.81 7.85
N LYS A 237 -1.48 3.98 8.41
CA LYS A 237 -0.33 4.78 8.01
C LYS A 237 0.03 5.75 9.14
N ILE A 238 1.26 5.65 9.64
CA ILE A 238 1.83 6.59 10.60
C ILE A 238 2.74 7.60 9.89
N SER A 239 2.89 8.80 10.44
CA SER A 239 3.72 9.85 9.85
C SER A 239 4.70 10.51 10.81
N THR A 240 4.65 10.17 12.10
CA THR A 240 5.40 10.89 13.15
C THR A 240 6.30 9.97 13.97
N ALA A 241 7.44 10.48 14.43
CA ALA A 241 8.32 9.75 15.35
C ALA A 241 7.60 9.33 16.64
N MET A 242 6.65 10.15 17.09
CA MET A 242 5.80 9.87 18.26
C MET A 242 4.94 8.62 18.04
N ALA A 243 4.30 8.48 16.88
CA ALA A 243 3.53 7.30 16.52
C ALA A 243 4.41 6.04 16.38
N ALA A 244 5.58 6.14 15.73
CA ALA A 244 6.52 5.01 15.65
C ALA A 244 6.92 4.51 17.04
N ASN A 245 7.29 5.42 17.95
CA ASN A 245 7.62 5.07 19.33
C ASN A 245 6.44 4.39 20.06
N ALA A 246 5.20 4.79 19.80
CA ALA A 246 4.02 4.14 20.35
C ALA A 246 3.87 2.69 19.85
N ILE A 247 4.05 2.47 18.55
CA ILE A 247 4.04 1.13 17.94
C ILE A 247 5.14 0.25 18.54
N THR A 248 6.38 0.74 18.66
CA THR A 248 7.49 0.00 19.24
C THR A 248 7.17 -0.45 20.67
N ARG A 249 6.62 0.45 21.51
CA ARG A 249 6.18 0.11 22.87
C ARG A 249 5.08 -0.95 22.88
N ALA A 250 4.05 -0.78 22.05
CA ALA A 250 2.95 -1.72 22.00
C ALA A 250 3.39 -3.13 21.53
N LYS A 251 4.31 -3.21 20.57
CA LYS A 251 4.96 -4.47 20.16
C LYS A 251 5.75 -5.09 21.31
N ALA A 252 6.55 -4.29 22.02
CA ALA A 252 7.34 -4.76 23.18
C ALA A 252 6.44 -5.26 24.34
N ASP A 253 5.27 -4.66 24.52
CA ASP A 253 4.25 -5.05 25.49
C ASP A 253 3.45 -6.30 25.06
N GLY A 254 3.79 -6.92 23.93
CA GLY A 254 3.19 -8.16 23.43
C GLY A 254 1.83 -7.98 22.74
N ALA A 255 1.47 -6.77 22.32
CA ALA A 255 0.25 -6.54 21.56
C ALA A 255 0.41 -7.05 20.11
N THR A 256 -0.66 -7.63 19.55
CA THR A 256 -0.71 -8.03 18.13
C THR A 256 -0.96 -6.80 17.26
N VAL A 257 0.08 -5.98 17.10
CA VAL A 257 -0.01 -4.70 16.39
C VAL A 257 1.01 -4.62 15.26
N THR A 258 0.59 -4.00 14.17
CA THR A 258 1.43 -3.68 13.01
C THR A 258 1.18 -2.24 12.59
N SER A 259 2.05 -1.68 11.75
CA SER A 259 1.87 -0.34 11.20
C SER A 259 2.29 -0.25 9.74
N GLY A 260 1.63 0.65 9.01
CA GLY A 260 1.98 1.03 7.66
C GLY A 260 2.56 2.43 7.58
N VAL A 261 3.09 2.78 6.42
CA VAL A 261 3.47 4.16 6.05
C VAL A 261 3.21 4.38 4.57
N ALA A 262 2.81 5.59 4.19
CA ALA A 262 2.64 5.92 2.78
C ALA A 262 3.98 6.31 2.15
N ILE A 263 4.22 5.87 0.91
CA ILE A 263 5.49 6.11 0.22
C ILE A 263 5.85 7.60 0.06
N HIS A 264 4.85 8.46 -0.07
CA HIS A 264 5.07 9.91 -0.11
C HIS A 264 5.60 10.47 1.22
N ASN A 265 5.18 9.93 2.38
CA ASN A 265 5.71 10.33 3.70
C ASN A 265 7.13 9.82 3.97
N LEU A 266 7.65 8.88 3.16
CA LEU A 266 9.06 8.47 3.19
C LEU A 266 9.92 9.28 2.20
N SER A 267 9.30 9.70 1.09
CA SER A 267 10.01 10.33 -0.04
C SER A 267 10.04 11.86 0.03
N LEU A 268 9.13 12.47 0.78
CA LEU A 268 8.88 13.91 0.81
C LEU A 268 8.70 14.39 2.26
N ASN A 269 8.93 15.67 2.51
CA ASN A 269 8.69 16.37 3.77
C ASN A 269 7.91 17.67 3.54
N GLU A 270 7.59 18.40 4.61
CA GLU A 270 6.77 19.60 4.55
C GLU A 270 7.33 20.70 3.63
N ASN A 271 8.65 20.74 3.41
CA ASN A 271 9.26 21.72 2.52
C ASN A 271 8.87 21.49 1.05
N ASP A 272 8.56 20.26 0.66
CA ASP A 272 8.12 19.92 -0.70
C ASP A 272 6.81 20.61 -1.07
N VAL A 273 5.99 21.01 -0.09
CA VAL A 273 4.75 21.78 -0.35
C VAL A 273 5.03 23.06 -1.14
N GLY A 274 6.21 23.67 -0.94
CA GLY A 274 6.71 24.77 -1.74
C GLY A 274 5.69 25.89 -1.95
N GLU A 275 5.47 26.27 -3.21
CA GLU A 275 4.49 27.26 -3.64
C GLU A 275 3.05 26.70 -3.66
N TYR A 276 2.62 26.10 -2.54
CA TYR A 276 1.24 25.62 -2.36
C TYR A 276 0.80 24.55 -3.37
N ARG A 277 1.72 23.67 -3.81
CA ARG A 277 1.37 22.62 -4.78
C ARG A 277 0.39 21.63 -4.14
N THR A 278 -0.86 21.69 -4.58
CA THR A 278 -1.98 20.94 -3.99
C THR A 278 -1.85 19.43 -4.10
N PHE A 279 -1.01 18.90 -5.00
CA PHE A 279 -0.71 17.47 -5.05
C PHE A 279 0.01 16.96 -3.79
N PHE A 280 0.56 17.86 -2.98
CA PHE A 280 1.10 17.57 -1.64
C PHE A 280 0.11 17.79 -0.50
N ARG A 281 -1.15 18.16 -0.80
CA ARG A 281 -2.26 18.08 0.15
C ARG A 281 -2.60 16.61 0.38
N LEU A 282 -2.15 16.08 1.51
CA LEU A 282 -2.19 14.66 1.87
C LEU A 282 -2.68 14.49 3.32
N THR A 283 -3.15 13.28 3.63
CA THR A 283 -3.54 12.88 4.99
C THR A 283 -2.91 11.52 5.31
N PRO A 284 -2.14 11.38 6.40
CA PRO A 284 -1.55 12.45 7.19
C PRO A 284 -0.70 13.40 6.32
N PRO A 285 -0.53 14.67 6.71
CA PRO A 285 0.25 15.63 5.92
C PRO A 285 1.72 15.24 5.87
N LEU A 286 2.46 15.81 4.91
CA LEU A 286 3.92 15.74 4.92
C LEU A 286 4.43 16.46 6.17
N ARG A 287 5.23 15.77 6.97
CA ARG A 287 5.77 16.24 8.25
C ARG A 287 7.15 16.86 8.06
N ALA A 288 7.71 17.39 9.15
CA ALA A 288 9.08 17.87 9.19
C ALA A 288 10.09 16.77 8.80
N GLU A 289 11.29 17.17 8.40
CA GLU A 289 12.33 16.24 7.96
C GLU A 289 12.71 15.22 9.05
N GLU A 290 12.67 15.64 10.33
CA GLU A 290 12.96 14.76 11.46
C GLU A 290 11.96 13.60 11.55
N ASP A 291 10.68 13.87 11.29
CA ASP A 291 9.65 12.83 11.25
C ASP A 291 9.83 11.92 10.02
N ARG A 292 10.17 12.48 8.85
CA ARG A 292 10.47 11.69 7.64
C ARG A 292 11.61 10.71 7.89
N LEU A 293 12.72 11.18 8.47
CA LEU A 293 13.87 10.34 8.82
C LEU A 293 13.52 9.29 9.87
N ALA A 294 12.68 9.63 10.86
CA ALA A 294 12.19 8.67 11.84
C ALA A 294 11.33 7.57 11.20
N MET A 295 10.51 7.89 10.20
CA MET A 295 9.75 6.89 9.44
C MET A 295 10.65 5.97 8.62
N ILE A 296 11.73 6.49 8.04
CA ILE A 296 12.72 5.68 7.30
C ILE A 296 13.40 4.69 8.26
N GLU A 297 13.86 5.14 9.42
CA GLU A 297 14.46 4.25 10.41
C GLU A 297 13.45 3.23 10.93
N ALA A 298 12.19 3.61 11.15
CA ALA A 298 11.13 2.70 11.56
C ALA A 298 10.80 1.63 10.50
N VAL A 299 10.96 1.93 9.20
CA VAL A 299 10.90 0.90 8.13
C VAL A 299 12.08 -0.05 8.24
N ARG A 300 13.29 0.50 8.45
CA ARG A 300 14.55 -0.24 8.52
C ARG A 300 14.60 -1.20 9.71
N ASP A 301 14.15 -0.78 10.89
CA ASP A 301 14.20 -1.56 12.13
C ASP A 301 13.02 -2.53 12.32
N GLY A 302 11.99 -2.43 11.49
CA GLY A 302 10.80 -3.29 11.54
C GLY A 302 9.65 -2.77 12.41
N THR A 303 9.76 -1.55 12.93
CA THR A 303 8.65 -0.86 13.61
C THR A 303 7.47 -0.67 12.67
N ILE A 304 7.73 -0.22 11.43
CA ILE A 304 6.77 -0.18 10.32
C ILE A 304 6.86 -1.50 9.56
N ASP A 305 5.72 -2.16 9.38
CA ASP A 305 5.61 -3.49 8.79
C ASP A 305 5.43 -3.45 7.28
N ILE A 306 4.67 -2.48 6.75
CA ILE A 306 4.37 -2.38 5.32
C ILE A 306 4.51 -0.94 4.80
N ILE A 307 4.82 -0.83 3.51
CA ILE A 307 4.74 0.44 2.76
C ILE A 307 3.53 0.33 1.82
N VAL A 308 2.71 1.37 1.77
CA VAL A 308 1.58 1.48 0.84
C VAL A 308 1.77 2.67 -0.10
N SER A 309 1.21 2.61 -1.31
CA SER A 309 1.13 3.81 -2.14
C SER A 309 0.18 4.84 -1.54
N SER A 310 -0.83 4.37 -0.77
CA SER A 310 -1.96 5.17 -0.32
C SER A 310 -2.62 5.88 -1.51
N HIS A 311 -2.72 5.18 -2.65
CA HIS A 311 -3.25 5.70 -3.90
C HIS A 311 -4.67 6.24 -3.69
N ASP A 312 -4.80 7.54 -3.89
CA ASP A 312 -6.01 8.31 -3.62
C ASP A 312 -6.27 9.30 -4.78
N PRO A 313 -6.97 8.83 -5.83
CA PRO A 313 -7.27 9.61 -7.02
C PRO A 313 -8.31 10.69 -6.70
N GLN A 314 -7.99 11.93 -7.09
CA GLN A 314 -8.85 13.09 -6.86
C GLN A 314 -9.12 13.79 -8.18
N ASP A 315 -10.32 14.36 -8.26
CA ASP A 315 -10.74 15.11 -9.44
C ASP A 315 -9.88 16.37 -9.66
N VAL A 316 -9.75 16.77 -10.92
CA VAL A 316 -8.95 17.95 -11.30
C VAL A 316 -9.51 19.22 -10.65
N ASP A 317 -10.84 19.35 -10.59
CA ASP A 317 -11.49 20.54 -10.05
C ASP A 317 -11.26 20.67 -8.54
N THR A 318 -11.20 19.55 -7.81
CA THR A 318 -10.93 19.58 -6.36
C THR A 318 -9.44 19.78 -6.04
N LYS A 319 -8.53 19.46 -6.97
CA LYS A 319 -7.09 19.71 -6.80
C LYS A 319 -6.65 21.08 -7.30
N ARG A 320 -7.43 21.81 -8.10
CA ARG A 320 -7.10 23.16 -8.59
C ARG A 320 -7.60 24.32 -7.71
N LEU A 321 -8.08 24.01 -6.52
CA LEU A 321 -8.45 24.98 -5.49
C LEU A 321 -7.21 25.50 -4.74
N PRO A 322 -7.32 26.61 -3.99
CA PRO A 322 -6.29 26.99 -3.01
C PRO A 322 -5.93 25.83 -2.09
N PHE A 323 -4.68 25.76 -1.62
CA PHE A 323 -4.19 24.59 -0.85
C PHE A 323 -5.06 24.21 0.35
N ALA A 324 -5.64 25.21 1.03
CA ALA A 324 -6.54 24.98 2.16
C ALA A 324 -7.87 24.30 1.77
N ASP A 325 -8.37 24.59 0.57
CA ASP A 325 -9.65 24.09 0.06
C ASP A 325 -9.49 22.85 -0.83
N ALA A 326 -8.26 22.56 -1.27
CA ALA A 326 -7.98 21.43 -2.14
C ALA A 326 -8.22 20.09 -1.43
N ALA A 327 -8.72 19.11 -2.18
CA ALA A 327 -8.90 17.76 -1.65
C ALA A 327 -7.55 17.12 -1.27
N ALA A 328 -7.53 16.41 -0.14
CA ALA A 328 -6.40 15.59 0.23
C ALA A 328 -6.36 14.30 -0.61
N GLY A 329 -5.16 13.85 -0.97
CA GLY A 329 -4.96 12.61 -1.71
C GLY A 329 -4.09 12.78 -2.96
N ALA A 330 -3.33 11.73 -3.25
CA ALA A 330 -2.51 11.61 -4.44
C ALA A 330 -2.46 10.16 -4.94
N ILE A 331 -2.32 10.00 -6.25
CA ILE A 331 -2.08 8.68 -6.85
C ILE A 331 -0.64 8.22 -6.62
N GLY A 332 -0.45 6.93 -6.33
CA GLY A 332 0.87 6.37 -6.05
C GLY A 332 1.19 4.98 -6.62
N LEU A 333 0.21 4.22 -7.13
CA LEU A 333 0.41 2.84 -7.63
C LEU A 333 1.58 2.72 -8.62
N GLU A 334 1.62 3.58 -9.64
CA GLU A 334 2.63 3.51 -10.71
C GLU A 334 4.03 3.97 -10.27
N THR A 335 4.12 4.73 -9.19
CA THR A 335 5.38 5.31 -8.69
C THR A 335 5.90 4.60 -7.44
N LEU A 336 5.12 3.67 -6.86
CA LEU A 336 5.39 3.01 -5.60
C LEU A 336 6.80 2.41 -5.54
N LEU A 337 7.15 1.53 -6.50
CA LEU A 337 8.45 0.88 -6.52
C LEU A 337 9.59 1.88 -6.74
N GLY A 338 9.47 2.76 -7.73
CA GLY A 338 10.53 3.71 -8.06
C GLY A 338 10.80 4.72 -6.94
N ALA A 339 9.76 5.16 -6.23
CA ALA A 339 9.90 6.00 -5.05
C ALA A 339 10.50 5.22 -3.87
N ALA A 340 10.08 3.96 -3.65
CA ALA A 340 10.64 3.11 -2.60
C ALA A 340 12.13 2.82 -2.82
N LEU A 341 12.54 2.55 -4.07
CA LEU A 341 13.92 2.25 -4.42
C LEU A 341 14.89 3.42 -4.16
N ARG A 342 14.41 4.65 -4.00
CA ARG A 342 15.25 5.77 -3.51
C ARG A 342 15.88 5.45 -2.16
N LEU A 343 15.11 4.83 -1.25
CA LEU A 343 15.62 4.44 0.07
C LEU A 343 16.73 3.38 -0.02
N TYR A 344 16.63 2.50 -1.01
CA TYR A 344 17.67 1.51 -1.27
C TYR A 344 18.92 2.16 -1.90
N HIS A 345 18.76 2.99 -2.94
CA HIS A 345 19.88 3.64 -3.62
C HIS A 345 20.62 4.63 -2.73
N ASN A 346 19.94 5.24 -1.75
CA ASN A 346 20.55 6.09 -0.73
C ASN A 346 21.27 5.30 0.38
N GLY A 347 21.05 3.98 0.46
CA GLY A 347 21.60 3.13 1.51
C GLY A 347 20.83 3.16 2.84
N ASP A 348 19.64 3.77 2.86
CA ASP A 348 18.81 3.93 4.06
C ASP A 348 18.15 2.60 4.47
N VAL A 349 17.62 1.85 3.49
CA VAL A 349 16.90 0.59 3.71
C VAL A 349 17.47 -0.53 2.84
N PRO A 350 17.86 -1.68 3.39
CA PRO A 350 18.31 -2.83 2.60
C PRO A 350 17.23 -3.30 1.62
N LEU A 351 17.62 -3.66 0.38
CA LEU A 351 16.68 -4.05 -0.68
C LEU A 351 15.73 -5.18 -0.26
N LEU A 352 16.26 -6.21 0.41
CA LEU A 352 15.45 -7.33 0.89
C LEU A 352 14.35 -6.88 1.86
N ARG A 353 14.67 -5.96 2.78
CA ARG A 353 13.70 -5.37 3.72
C ARG A 353 12.67 -4.52 2.97
N LEU A 354 13.12 -3.71 2.02
CA LEU A 354 12.24 -2.88 1.22
C LEU A 354 11.21 -3.72 0.45
N ILE A 355 11.66 -4.76 -0.26
CA ILE A 355 10.77 -5.67 -0.98
C ILE A 355 9.86 -6.45 -0.02
N GLU A 356 10.32 -6.79 1.19
CA GLU A 356 9.49 -7.42 2.22
C GLU A 356 8.27 -6.55 2.55
N THR A 357 8.48 -5.27 2.82
CA THR A 357 7.43 -4.31 3.19
C THR A 357 6.42 -4.04 2.08
N LEU A 358 6.78 -4.33 0.82
CA LEU A 358 5.93 -4.13 -0.36
C LEU A 358 5.31 -5.44 -0.89
N SER A 359 5.68 -6.60 -0.35
CA SER A 359 5.22 -7.89 -0.88
C SER A 359 4.91 -8.92 0.22
N THR A 360 5.94 -9.54 0.83
CA THR A 360 5.76 -10.63 1.81
C THR A 360 5.00 -10.18 3.06
N ALA A 361 5.32 -9.01 3.60
CA ALA A 361 4.66 -8.48 4.80
C ALA A 361 3.17 -8.16 4.58
N PRO A 362 2.76 -7.41 3.53
CA PRO A 362 1.34 -7.19 3.26
C PRO A 362 0.58 -8.50 2.92
N ALA A 363 1.20 -9.45 2.20
CA ALA A 363 0.58 -10.78 1.99
C ALA A 363 0.27 -11.48 3.32
N LYS A 364 1.22 -11.48 4.26
CA LYS A 364 1.04 -12.09 5.58
C LYS A 364 -0.01 -11.34 6.42
N LEU A 365 0.01 -10.01 6.40
CA LEU A 365 -0.90 -9.18 7.19
C LEU A 365 -2.37 -9.40 6.82
N PHE A 366 -2.66 -9.47 5.52
CA PHE A 366 -4.02 -9.60 4.98
C PHE A 366 -4.39 -11.04 4.61
N GLY A 367 -3.50 -12.01 4.83
CA GLY A 367 -3.74 -13.43 4.50
C GLY A 367 -3.90 -13.70 3.00
N LEU A 368 -3.21 -12.93 2.16
CA LEU A 368 -3.33 -12.98 0.70
C LEU A 368 -2.36 -14.00 0.07
N PRO A 369 -2.72 -14.61 -1.08
CA PRO A 369 -1.76 -15.37 -1.87
C PRO A 369 -0.68 -14.45 -2.46
N GLY A 370 0.48 -15.01 -2.80
CA GLY A 370 1.60 -14.27 -3.38
C GLY A 370 2.60 -13.80 -2.32
N GLY A 371 3.30 -12.69 -2.59
CA GLY A 371 4.35 -12.16 -1.71
C GLY A 371 5.56 -13.10 -1.53
N THR A 372 5.74 -14.05 -2.45
CA THR A 372 6.81 -15.05 -2.45
C THR A 372 7.13 -15.50 -3.87
N LEU A 373 8.37 -15.97 -4.09
CA LEU A 373 8.78 -16.67 -5.30
C LEU A 373 9.04 -18.17 -5.04
N LYS A 374 8.49 -18.72 -3.94
CA LYS A 374 8.64 -20.14 -3.60
C LYS A 374 8.04 -21.05 -4.70
N PRO A 375 8.72 -22.15 -5.07
CA PRO A 375 8.12 -23.19 -5.89
C PRO A 375 6.78 -23.67 -5.32
N GLY A 376 5.79 -23.85 -6.18
CA GLY A 376 4.40 -24.18 -5.84
C GLY A 376 3.49 -22.97 -5.64
N ALA A 377 4.05 -21.77 -5.42
CA ALA A 377 3.27 -20.53 -5.29
C ALA A 377 2.65 -20.08 -6.63
N VAL A 378 1.65 -19.21 -6.55
CA VAL A 378 1.10 -18.52 -7.73
C VAL A 378 2.18 -17.65 -8.37
N ALA A 379 2.23 -17.62 -9.70
CA ALA A 379 3.19 -16.82 -10.45
C ALA A 379 2.78 -15.35 -10.54
N ASP A 380 2.79 -14.70 -9.37
CA ASP A 380 2.61 -13.26 -9.18
C ASP A 380 4.00 -12.65 -8.95
N LEU A 381 4.56 -12.00 -9.97
CA LEU A 381 5.93 -11.48 -9.95
C LEU A 381 6.08 -10.24 -10.83
N ALA A 382 7.11 -9.45 -10.54
CA ALA A 382 7.53 -8.34 -11.38
C ALA A 382 8.99 -8.52 -11.83
N LEU A 383 9.25 -8.38 -13.12
CA LEU A 383 10.58 -8.22 -13.69
C LEU A 383 10.90 -6.73 -13.70
N VAL A 384 12.03 -6.36 -13.11
CA VAL A 384 12.43 -4.97 -12.89
C VAL A 384 13.87 -4.76 -13.32
N ASP A 385 14.17 -3.62 -13.89
CA ASP A 385 15.53 -3.09 -13.88
C ASP A 385 15.64 -2.21 -12.63
N LEU A 386 16.53 -2.56 -11.69
CA LEU A 386 16.68 -1.81 -10.44
C LEU A 386 17.37 -0.46 -10.66
N ASP A 387 18.16 -0.33 -11.71
CA ASP A 387 19.05 0.79 -11.94
C ASP A 387 18.62 1.69 -13.11
N GLU A 388 17.61 1.29 -13.91
CA GLU A 388 17.13 2.08 -15.05
C GLU A 388 16.56 3.43 -14.59
N PRO A 389 17.14 4.56 -15.04
CA PRO A 389 16.63 5.87 -14.72
C PRO A 389 15.41 6.20 -15.58
N TRP A 390 14.41 6.86 -14.99
CA TRP A 390 13.25 7.35 -15.71
C TRP A 390 12.69 8.62 -15.07
N ILE A 391 11.84 9.32 -15.83
CA ILE A 391 11.16 10.54 -15.37
C ILE A 391 9.67 10.24 -15.34
N VAL A 392 9.02 10.57 -14.23
CA VAL A 392 7.57 10.49 -14.12
C VAL A 392 6.96 11.57 -15.00
N SER A 393 6.31 11.16 -16.09
CA SER A 393 5.56 12.05 -16.97
C SER A 393 4.06 11.86 -16.79
N GLU A 394 3.30 12.95 -16.84
CA GLU A 394 1.83 12.91 -16.80
C GLU A 394 1.26 12.00 -17.89
N SER A 395 1.85 12.06 -19.10
CA SER A 395 1.48 11.21 -20.24
C SER A 395 1.73 9.71 -20.02
N GLY A 396 2.61 9.36 -19.08
CA GLY A 396 2.93 7.98 -18.73
C GLY A 396 2.00 7.38 -17.67
N ILE A 397 1.21 8.22 -16.99
CA ILE A 397 0.27 7.80 -15.94
C ILE A 397 -0.93 7.12 -16.59
N ARG A 398 -1.21 5.88 -16.18
CA ARG A 398 -2.35 5.07 -16.63
C ARG A 398 -3.57 5.22 -15.74
N SER A 399 -3.38 5.63 -14.47
CA SER A 399 -4.48 6.06 -13.61
C SER A 399 -5.35 7.12 -14.33
N ARG A 400 -6.67 7.11 -14.11
CA ARG A 400 -7.56 8.11 -14.70
C ARG A 400 -7.24 9.51 -14.16
N SER A 401 -7.02 9.61 -12.85
CA SER A 401 -6.58 10.84 -12.21
C SER A 401 -5.08 11.07 -12.40
N LYS A 402 -4.63 12.33 -12.37
CA LYS A 402 -3.22 12.72 -12.60
C LYS A 402 -2.58 13.43 -11.40
N ASN A 403 -3.25 13.46 -10.25
CA ASN A 403 -2.83 14.15 -9.03
C ASN A 403 -1.68 13.43 -8.30
N THR A 404 -0.53 13.26 -8.93
CA THR A 404 0.63 12.59 -8.31
C THR A 404 1.58 13.57 -7.63
N CYS A 405 2.16 13.16 -6.50
CA CYS A 405 3.24 13.90 -5.84
C CYS A 405 4.57 13.87 -6.63
N PHE A 406 4.70 12.97 -7.60
CA PHE A 406 5.98 12.67 -8.24
C PHE A 406 6.06 13.14 -9.69
N GLU A 407 5.13 13.95 -10.18
CA GLU A 407 5.20 14.47 -11.55
C GLU A 407 6.50 15.28 -11.75
N GLY A 408 7.23 14.94 -12.82
CA GLY A 408 8.55 15.50 -13.14
C GLY A 408 9.69 14.92 -12.32
N ALA A 409 9.42 14.07 -11.33
CA ALA A 409 10.45 13.47 -10.50
C ALA A 409 11.33 12.51 -11.31
N ARG A 410 12.64 12.59 -11.07
CA ARG A 410 13.61 11.61 -11.55
C ARG A 410 13.61 10.42 -10.59
N LEU A 411 13.29 9.24 -11.12
CA LEU A 411 13.29 7.98 -10.39
C LEU A 411 14.31 7.03 -11.00
N GLN A 412 14.69 6.04 -10.22
CA GLN A 412 15.60 4.97 -10.63
C GLN A 412 14.99 3.66 -10.17
N GLY A 413 15.00 2.68 -11.07
CA GLY A 413 14.27 1.43 -10.89
C GLY A 413 12.94 1.46 -11.62
N LYS A 414 12.82 0.61 -12.64
CA LYS A 414 11.67 0.58 -13.55
C LYS A 414 11.14 -0.84 -13.69
N VAL A 415 9.82 -0.97 -13.61
CA VAL A 415 9.13 -2.22 -13.90
C VAL A 415 9.16 -2.46 -15.40
N LEU A 416 9.66 -3.62 -15.81
CA LEU A 416 9.74 -4.04 -17.21
C LEU A 416 8.56 -4.93 -17.57
N GLN A 417 8.15 -5.80 -16.65
CA GLN A 417 7.06 -6.75 -16.86
C GLN A 417 6.38 -7.06 -15.53
N THR A 418 5.07 -7.29 -15.57
CA THR A 418 4.30 -7.76 -14.40
C THR A 418 3.44 -8.93 -14.79
N LEU A 419 3.49 -9.99 -13.97
CA LEU A 419 2.75 -11.22 -14.17
C LEU A 419 1.77 -11.42 -13.03
N VAL A 420 0.54 -11.79 -13.38
CA VAL A 420 -0.51 -12.20 -12.43
C VAL A 420 -0.99 -13.58 -12.83
N ALA A 421 -0.84 -14.54 -11.93
CA ALA A 421 -1.07 -15.96 -12.14
C ALA A 421 -0.41 -16.47 -13.43
N GLY A 422 0.84 -16.06 -13.67
CA GLY A 422 1.66 -16.45 -14.82
C GLY A 422 1.31 -15.76 -16.15
N ARG A 423 0.25 -14.94 -16.18
CA ARG A 423 -0.11 -14.13 -17.34
C ARG A 423 0.59 -12.77 -17.27
N THR A 424 1.28 -12.36 -18.33
CA THR A 424 1.78 -11.00 -18.49
C THR A 424 0.62 -10.01 -18.57
N VAL A 425 0.54 -9.09 -17.61
CA VAL A 425 -0.48 -8.04 -17.52
C VAL A 425 0.07 -6.66 -17.83
N PHE A 426 1.39 -6.51 -17.77
CA PHE A 426 2.10 -5.30 -18.15
C PHE A 426 3.45 -5.64 -18.79
N SER A 427 3.84 -4.85 -19.79
CA SER A 427 5.16 -4.82 -20.42
C SER A 427 5.49 -3.36 -20.76
N ALA A 428 6.69 -2.91 -20.39
CA ALA A 428 7.12 -1.51 -20.49
C ALA A 428 7.45 -1.02 -21.91
#